data_AF-A0A6B3C8R9-F1
#
_entry.id   AF-A0A6B3C8R9-F1
#
_cell.length_a   1.000
_cell.length_b   1.000
_cell.length_c   1.000
_cell.angle_alpha   90.00
_cell.angle_beta   90.00
_cell.angle_gamma   90.00
#
_symmetry.space_group_name_H-M   'P 1'
#
loop_
_entity.id
_entity.type
_entity.pdbx_description
1 polymer ?
#
loop_
_entity_poly.entity_id
_entity_poly.type
_entity_poly.pdbx_seq_one_letter_code
_entity_poly.pdbx_strand_id
1 'polypeptide(L)' 'LTVRTPDGTERIHPLQGPHEDVAVSRDGRTAYVSGGFTRDGYWNGITVVDLSTGGARRPAAGDRPLGIAVL' A
#
# COMPACT_ATOMS: atom_id res chain seq x y z
N LEU A 1 6.83 -1.25 0.21
CA LEU A 1 6.47 0.16 0.48
C LEU A 1 7.65 0.83 1.17
N THR A 2 8.18 1.91 0.61
CA THR A 2 9.24 2.70 1.25
C THR A 2 8.62 3.94 1.85
N VAL A 3 8.87 4.18 3.14
CA VAL A 3 8.56 5.44 3.82
C VAL A 3 9.87 6.18 4.00
N ARG A 4 9.91 7.43 3.53
CA ARG A 4 11.08 8.29 3.65
C ARG A 4 10.72 9.52 4.49
N THR A 5 11.55 9.82 5.47
CA THR A 5 11.44 11.04 6.28
C THR A 5 12.05 12.24 5.54
N PRO A 6 11.76 13.49 5.94
CA PRO A 6 12.26 14.68 5.25
C PRO A 6 13.80 14.80 5.19
N ASP A 7 14.51 14.24 6.17
CA ASP A 7 15.97 14.14 6.23
C ASP A 7 16.55 13.03 5.33
N GLY A 8 15.69 12.26 4.65
CA GLY A 8 16.08 11.21 3.72
C GLY A 8 16.21 9.82 4.35
N THR A 9 16.00 9.67 5.66
CA THR A 9 16.02 8.34 6.28
C THR A 9 14.89 7.47 5.72
N GLU A 10 15.20 6.21 5.40
CA GLU A 10 14.24 5.28 4.80
C GLU A 10 13.88 4.13 5.74
N ARG A 11 12.61 3.72 5.67
CA ARG A 11 12.10 2.48 6.22
C ARG A 11 11.37 1.70 5.15
N ILE A 12 11.69 0.41 5.04
CA ILE A 12 11.04 -0.50 4.10
C ILE A 12 10.00 -1.34 4.85
N HIS A 13 8.75 -1.27 4.39
CA HIS A 13 7.68 -2.16 4.78
C HIS A 13 7.51 -3.23 3.67
N PRO A 14 7.79 -4.51 3.96
CA PRO A 14 7.70 -5.57 2.96
C PRO A 14 6.25 -5.75 2.51
N LEU A 15 6.05 -5.87 1.20
CA LEU A 15 4.76 -6.20 0.61
C LEU A 15 4.84 -7.57 -0.07
N GLN A 16 3.70 -8.25 -0.16
CA GLN A 16 3.60 -9.51 -0.87
C GLN A 16 3.20 -9.27 -2.32
N GLY A 17 4.16 -9.41 -3.22
CA GLY A 17 3.97 -9.22 -4.65
C GLY A 17 4.00 -7.75 -5.08
N PRO A 18 3.79 -7.50 -6.38
CA PRO A 18 3.68 -6.17 -6.98
C PRO A 18 2.38 -5.43 -6.59
N HIS A 19 2.47 -4.09 -6.67
CA HIS A 19 1.43 -3.11 -6.38
C HIS A 19 1.61 -1.91 -7.33
N GLU A 20 0.60 -1.05 -7.48
CA GLU A 20 0.67 0.10 -8.39
C GLU A 20 0.61 1.46 -7.71
N ASP A 21 -0.31 1.65 -6.77
CA ASP A 21 -0.59 2.96 -6.17
C ASP A 21 -0.68 2.89 -4.65
N VAL A 22 -0.49 4.04 -4.00
CA VAL A 22 -0.51 4.18 -2.54
C VAL A 22 -1.19 5.47 -2.11
N ALA A 23 -2.08 5.35 -1.14
CA ALA A 23 -2.64 6.48 -0.40
C ALA A 23 -2.36 6.32 1.09
N VAL A 24 -2.23 7.44 1.81
CA VAL A 24 -1.92 7.46 3.24
C VAL A 24 -3.06 8.12 4.00
N SER A 25 -3.39 7.59 5.18
CA SER A 25 -4.36 8.19 6.09
C SER A 25 -3.94 9.60 6.50
N ARG A 26 -4.92 10.44 6.83
CA ARG A 26 -4.67 11.84 7.27
C ARG A 26 -3.68 11.96 8.43
N ASP A 27 -3.68 10.99 9.34
CA ASP A 27 -2.79 10.94 10.49
C ASP A 27 -1.42 10.31 10.20
N GLY A 28 -1.17 9.89 8.96
CA GLY A 28 0.10 9.30 8.56
C GLY A 28 0.40 7.92 9.13
N ARG A 29 -0.57 7.26 9.80
CA ARG A 29 -0.35 5.97 10.49
C ARG A 29 -0.68 4.76 9.63
N THR A 30 -1.46 4.91 8.57
CA THR A 30 -1.89 3.80 7.71
C THR A 30 -1.63 4.11 6.25
N ALA A 31 -1.00 3.18 5.54
CA ALA A 31 -0.93 3.20 4.09
C ALA A 31 -1.89 2.17 3.49
N TYR A 32 -2.55 2.55 2.40
CA TYR A 32 -3.40 1.71 1.60
C TYR A 32 -2.75 1.55 0.24
N VAL A 33 -2.45 0.32 -0.15
CA VAL A 33 -1.68 0.02 -1.36
C VAL A 33 -2.53 -0.84 -2.28
N SER A 34 -2.69 -0.44 -3.53
CA SER A 34 -3.52 -1.14 -4.49
C SER A 34 -2.91 -2.50 -4.87
N GLY A 35 -3.71 -3.57 -4.81
CA GLY A 35 -3.27 -4.93 -5.17
C GLY A 35 -3.33 -5.22 -6.66
N GLY A 36 -4.08 -4.41 -7.40
CA GLY A 36 -3.99 -4.37 -8.85
C GLY A 36 -2.68 -3.76 -9.31
N PHE A 37 -2.32 -4.06 -10.55
CA PHE A 37 -1.33 -3.31 -11.30
C PHE A 37 -1.56 -3.56 -12.80
N THR A 38 -1.02 -2.69 -13.66
CA THR A 38 -1.27 -2.74 -15.11
C THR A 38 -0.81 -4.04 -15.81
N ARG A 39 0.08 -4.84 -15.20
CA ARG A 39 0.61 -6.09 -15.80
C ARG A 39 -0.10 -7.34 -15.25
N ASP A 40 0.10 -8.47 -15.92
CA ASP A 40 -0.40 -9.77 -15.45
C ASP A 40 0.22 -10.17 -14.11
N GLY A 41 -0.53 -10.96 -13.33
CA GLY A 41 -0.16 -11.36 -11.96
C GLY A 41 -0.74 -10.46 -10.86
N TYR A 42 -1.64 -9.54 -11.22
CA TYR A 42 -2.44 -8.75 -10.28
C TYR A 42 -3.32 -9.61 -9.40
N TRP A 43 -3.79 -9.01 -8.31
CA TRP A 43 -4.73 -9.66 -7.40
C TRP A 43 -5.83 -8.69 -6.98
N ASN A 44 -6.99 -9.26 -6.67
CA ASN A 44 -8.18 -8.49 -6.34
C ASN A 44 -8.18 -8.16 -4.84
N GLY A 45 -7.73 -6.97 -4.51
CA GLY A 45 -7.66 -6.49 -3.13
C GLY A 45 -6.71 -5.32 -2.93
N ILE A 46 -6.53 -4.92 -1.68
CA ILE A 46 -5.59 -3.88 -1.27
C ILE A 46 -4.75 -4.39 -0.10
N THR A 47 -3.51 -3.93 0.03
CA THR A 47 -2.73 -4.11 1.26
C THR A 47 -2.95 -2.91 2.15
N VAL A 48 -3.37 -3.14 3.40
CA VAL A 48 -3.43 -2.10 4.44
C VAL A 48 -2.25 -2.31 5.37
N VAL A 49 -1.39 -1.29 5.47
CA VAL A 49 -0.15 -1.32 6.25
C VAL A 49 -0.24 -0.35 7.42
N ASP A 50 0.00 -0.85 8.63
CA ASP A 50 0.30 -0.02 9.80
C ASP A 50 1.76 0.45 9.70
N LEU A 51 1.98 1.75 9.57
CA LEU A 51 3.31 2.33 9.38
C LEU A 51 4.13 2.41 10.67
N SER A 52 3.49 2.28 11.83
CA SER A 52 4.16 2.28 13.13
C SER A 52 4.73 0.92 13.47
N THR A 53 3.99 -0.16 13.20
CA THR A 53 4.38 -1.54 13.53
C THR A 53 4.93 -2.31 12.34
N GLY A 54 4.61 -1.90 11.12
CA GLY A 54 4.87 -2.65 9.89
C GLY A 54 3.92 -3.83 9.65
N GLY A 55 2.90 -4.01 10.50
CA GLY A 55 1.87 -5.01 10.28
C GLY A 55 1.07 -4.74 9.00
N ALA A 56 0.73 -5.79 8.27
CA ALA A 56 -0.02 -5.68 7.02
C ALA A 56 -1.15 -6.71 6.95
N ARG A 57 -2.29 -6.31 6.37
CA ARG A 57 -3.41 -7.20 6.04
C ARG A 57 -3.88 -6.97 4.60
N ARG A 58 -4.47 -7.99 3.98
CA ARG A 58 -4.87 -7.98 2.55
C ARG A 58 -6.37 -8.22 2.40
N PRO A 59 -7.24 -7.25 2.74
CA PRO A 59 -8.66 -7.37 2.45
C PRO A 59 -8.91 -7.51 0.94
N ALA A 60 -9.94 -8.30 0.60
CA ALA A 60 -10.47 -8.33 -0.74
C ALA A 60 -11.07 -6.97 -1.14
N ALA A 61 -11.02 -6.66 -2.42
CA ALA A 61 -11.60 -5.48 -3.04
C ALA A 61 -12.12 -5.85 -4.44
N GLY A 62 -12.53 -4.86 -5.22
CA GLY A 62 -12.99 -5.05 -6.59
C GLY A 62 -11.94 -5.67 -7.52
N ASP A 63 -12.33 -5.87 -8.77
CA ASP A 63 -11.44 -6.43 -9.78
C ASP A 63 -10.31 -5.46 -10.12
N ARG A 64 -9.06 -5.94 -10.03
CA ARG A 64 -7.83 -5.22 -10.37
C ARG A 64 -7.85 -3.73 -9.95
N PRO A 65 -7.85 -3.42 -8.64
CA PRO A 65 -7.83 -2.03 -8.21
C PRO A 65 -6.47 -1.40 -8.54
N LEU A 66 -6.45 -0.41 -9.42
CA LEU A 66 -5.22 0.27 -9.89
C LEU A 66 -4.92 1.51 -9.03
N GLY A 67 -5.85 2.46 -9.01
CA GLY A 67 -5.73 3.70 -8.24
C GLY A 67 -6.34 3.61 -6.85
N ILE A 68 -5.86 4.45 -5.92
CA ILE A 68 -6.38 4.52 -4.56
C ILE A 68 -6.33 5.95 -4.00
N ALA A 69 -7.35 6.33 -3.22
CA ALA A 69 -7.42 7.64 -2.59
C ALA A 69 -8.00 7.53 -1.17
N VAL A 70 -7.61 8.48 -0.32
CA VAL A 70 -8.25 8.76 0.98
C VAL A 70 -8.87 10.16 0.89
N LEU A 71 -10.11 10.29 1.38
CA LEU A 71 -10.88 11.54 1.38
C LEU A 71 -10.76 12.28 2.71
#